data_AF-A0A9D5JK81-F1
#
_entry.id   AF-A0A9D5JK81-F1
#
_cell.length_a   1.000
_cell.length_b   1.000
_cell.length_c   1.000
_cell.angle_alpha   90.00
_cell.angle_beta   90.00
_cell.angle_gamma   90.00
#
_symmetry.space_group_name_H-M   'P 1'
#
loop_
_entity.id
_entity.type
_entity.pdbx_description
1 polymer ?
#
loop_
_entity_poly.entity_id
_entity_poly.type
_entity_poly.pdbx_seq_one_letter_code
_entity_poly.pdbx_strand_id
1 'polypeptide(L)'
;MDFFTGLLSERVASDNVLRKVGALIDWRRVGLKVGKVRSQLGRSGYDVDLMLRVLLLGQWHSLSDRKLEEALRVRLDFMLFCGASLFEHVPDHTTICRFRCALVRLGLFDAVLNEVNRQLSAHGLKVEHAAVAVVDATVIE
;
A
#
# COMPACT_ATOMS: atom_id res chain seq x y z
N MET A 1 -8.98 15.93 -6.76
CA MET A 1 -9.03 15.37 -5.40
C MET A 1 -10.47 15.47 -4.94
N ASP A 2 -11.04 14.38 -4.44
CA ASP A 2 -12.33 14.42 -3.73
C ASP A 2 -12.19 15.13 -2.38
N PHE A 3 -13.33 15.58 -1.85
CA PHE A 3 -13.46 16.32 -0.59
C PHE A 3 -12.81 15.60 0.60
N PHE A 4 -12.97 14.28 0.69
CA PHE A 4 -12.47 13.47 1.81
C PHE A 4 -10.95 13.37 1.83
N THR A 5 -10.33 13.23 0.67
CA THR A 5 -8.86 13.26 0.53
C THR A 5 -8.30 14.61 0.96
N GLY A 6 -9.01 15.71 0.68
CA GLY A 6 -8.68 17.05 1.18
C GLY A 6 -8.70 17.12 2.71
N LEU A 7 -9.79 16.66 3.33
CA LEU A 7 -9.94 16.65 4.79
C LEU A 7 -8.90 15.77 5.49
N LEU A 8 -8.59 14.59 4.95
CA LEU A 8 -7.52 13.75 5.50
C LEU A 8 -6.15 14.42 5.38
N SER A 9 -5.91 15.15 4.29
CA SER A 9 -4.66 15.86 4.08
C SER A 9 -4.44 17.02 5.06
N GLU A 10 -5.51 17.56 5.64
CA GLU A 10 -5.46 18.54 6.73
C GLU A 10 -5.23 17.88 8.10
N ARG A 11 -5.79 16.68 8.31
CA ARG A 11 -5.71 15.92 9.56
C ARG A 11 -4.41 15.14 9.72
N VAL A 12 -3.85 14.67 8.61
CA VAL A 12 -2.57 13.95 8.57
C VAL A 12 -1.48 14.97 8.25
N ALA A 13 -0.58 15.17 9.21
CA ALA A 13 0.50 16.13 9.10
C ALA A 13 1.30 15.93 7.81
N SER A 14 1.71 17.04 7.19
CA SER A 14 2.42 17.03 5.91
C SER A 14 3.78 16.31 5.98
N ASP A 15 4.34 16.18 7.18
CA ASP A 15 5.58 15.48 7.45
C ASP A 15 5.42 13.96 7.58
N ASN A 16 4.18 13.44 7.61
CA ASN A 16 3.86 12.02 7.71
C ASN A 16 4.60 11.18 6.66
N VAL A 17 5.28 10.13 7.12
CA VAL A 17 6.15 9.28 6.29
C VAL A 17 5.38 8.59 5.17
N LEU A 18 4.19 8.02 5.45
CA LEU A 18 3.40 7.32 4.43
C LEU A 18 2.93 8.29 3.34
N ARG A 19 2.57 9.52 3.71
CA ARG A 19 2.20 10.56 2.73
C ARG A 19 3.36 10.89 1.79
N LYS A 20 4.57 11.07 2.33
CA LYS A 20 5.78 11.33 1.54
C LYS A 20 6.13 10.14 0.65
N VAL A 21 6.22 8.95 1.22
CA VAL A 21 6.52 7.70 0.50
C VAL A 21 5.51 7.44 -0.62
N GLY A 22 4.21 7.59 -0.33
CA GLY A 22 3.15 7.39 -1.31
C GLY A 22 3.23 8.36 -2.50
N ALA A 23 3.75 9.57 -2.29
CA ALA A 23 3.95 10.58 -3.34
C ALA A 23 5.20 10.32 -4.21
N LEU A 24 6.20 9.62 -3.66
CA LEU A 24 7.43 9.27 -4.39
C LEU A 24 7.26 8.06 -5.32
N ILE A 25 6.21 7.27 -5.13
CA ILE A 25 5.95 6.05 -5.89
C ILE A 25 5.10 6.36 -7.13
N ASP A 26 5.63 6.01 -8.31
CA ASP A 26 4.90 5.91 -9.56
C ASP A 26 4.05 4.62 -9.56
N TRP A 27 2.84 4.75 -9.03
CA TRP A 27 1.86 3.66 -8.93
C TRP A 27 1.46 3.05 -10.27
N ARG A 28 1.55 3.81 -11.37
CA ARG A 28 1.27 3.27 -12.72
C ARG A 28 2.31 2.21 -13.07
N ARG A 29 3.59 2.47 -12.81
CA ARG A 29 4.67 1.49 -13.02
C ARG A 29 4.54 0.26 -12.13
N VAL A 30 4.07 0.44 -10.90
CA VAL A 30 3.78 -0.68 -9.99
C VAL A 30 2.62 -1.52 -10.54
N GLY A 31 1.53 -0.90 -10.96
CA GLY A 31 0.38 -1.57 -11.57
C GLY A 31 0.71 -2.33 -12.86
N LEU A 32 1.69 -1.85 -13.64
CA LEU A 32 2.17 -2.57 -14.83
C LEU A 32 2.77 -3.94 -14.52
N LYS A 33 3.32 -4.16 -13.31
CA LYS A 33 3.84 -5.47 -12.90
C LYS A 33 2.75 -6.53 -12.80
N VAL A 34 1.51 -6.10 -12.55
CA VAL A 34 0.34 -6.98 -12.43
C VAL A 34 -0.63 -6.88 -13.61
N GLY A 35 -0.36 -5.97 -14.56
CA GLY A 35 -1.29 -5.61 -15.64
C GLY A 35 -1.74 -6.77 -16.54
N LYS A 36 -0.84 -7.71 -16.87
CA LYS A 36 -1.18 -8.86 -17.75
C LYS A 36 -2.11 -9.88 -17.11
N VAL A 37 -2.15 -9.93 -15.78
CA VAL A 37 -2.99 -10.86 -15.01
C VAL A 37 -4.07 -10.13 -14.23
N ARG A 38 -4.29 -8.84 -14.50
CA ARG A 38 -5.28 -8.01 -13.79
C ARG A 38 -6.66 -8.65 -13.79
N SER A 39 -7.02 -9.33 -14.87
CA SER A 39 -8.24 -10.12 -15.02
C SER A 39 -8.27 -11.40 -14.15
N GLN A 40 -7.11 -11.99 -13.85
CA GLN A 40 -6.96 -13.21 -13.03
C GLN A 40 -6.87 -12.90 -11.52
N LEU A 41 -6.49 -11.68 -11.15
CA LEU A 41 -6.51 -11.19 -9.75
C LEU A 41 -7.94 -10.99 -9.21
N GLY A 42 -8.94 -11.22 -10.06
CA GLY A 42 -10.35 -11.35 -9.71
C GLY A 42 -11.15 -10.06 -9.82
N ARG A 43 -12.46 -10.20 -9.97
CA ARG A 43 -13.45 -9.12 -9.76
C ARG A 43 -13.64 -8.89 -8.26
N SER A 44 -12.59 -8.50 -7.53
CA SER A 44 -12.71 -8.21 -6.10
C SER A 44 -13.59 -6.97 -5.82
N GLY A 45 -14.07 -6.27 -6.85
CA GLY A 45 -14.79 -5.00 -6.70
C GLY A 45 -13.87 -3.82 -6.35
N TYR A 46 -12.60 -4.10 -6.03
CA TYR A 46 -11.59 -3.12 -5.66
C TYR A 46 -10.64 -2.81 -6.82
N ASP A 47 -10.14 -1.58 -6.85
CA ASP A 47 -9.01 -1.26 -7.72
C ASP A 47 -7.77 -2.04 -7.26
N VAL A 48 -7.05 -2.58 -8.24
CA VAL A 48 -5.77 -3.26 -8.04
C VAL A 48 -4.76 -2.32 -7.41
N ASP A 49 -4.72 -1.05 -7.78
CA ASP A 49 -3.79 -0.08 -7.19
C ASP A 49 -4.05 0.13 -5.70
N LEU A 50 -5.34 0.15 -5.29
CA LEU A 50 -5.73 0.19 -3.88
C LEU A 50 -5.27 -1.08 -3.15
N MET A 51 -5.53 -2.25 -3.71
CA MET A 51 -5.19 -3.51 -3.06
C MET A 51 -3.67 -3.70 -2.94
N LEU A 52 -2.89 -3.23 -3.91
CA LEU A 52 -1.43 -3.21 -3.82
C LEU A 52 -0.94 -2.30 -2.69
N ARG A 53 -1.49 -1.09 -2.55
CA ARG A 53 -1.19 -0.18 -1.43
C ARG A 53 -1.52 -0.80 -0.08
N VAL A 54 -2.68 -1.44 0.03
CA VAL A 54 -3.10 -2.18 1.24
C VAL A 54 -2.07 -3.25 1.59
N LEU A 55 -1.65 -4.08 0.63
CA LEU A 55 -0.64 -5.11 0.90
C LEU A 55 0.73 -4.53 1.29
N LEU A 56 1.14 -3.41 0.71
CA LEU A 56 2.38 -2.73 1.09
C LEU A 56 2.33 -2.24 2.54
N LEU A 57 1.21 -1.65 2.98
CA LEU A 57 1.01 -1.30 4.40
C LEU A 57 1.12 -2.52 5.31
N GLY A 58 0.49 -3.64 4.92
CA GLY A 58 0.61 -4.90 5.64
C GLY A 58 2.06 -5.38 5.75
N GLN A 59 2.81 -5.29 4.65
CA GLN A 59 4.21 -5.71 4.58
C GLN A 59 5.14 -4.80 5.40
N TRP A 60 4.99 -3.48 5.32
CA TRP A 60 5.86 -2.51 6.00
C TRP A 60 5.61 -2.43 7.50
N HIS A 61 4.39 -2.71 7.95
CA HIS A 61 4.02 -2.71 9.37
C HIS A 61 3.93 -4.11 9.97
N SER A 62 4.31 -5.15 9.21
CA SER A 62 4.29 -6.56 9.64
C SER A 62 2.93 -7.01 10.19
N LEU A 63 1.85 -6.55 9.54
CA LEU A 63 0.48 -6.81 9.98
C LEU A 63 -0.09 -8.07 9.34
N SER A 64 -0.84 -8.85 10.14
CA SER A 64 -1.73 -9.87 9.60
C SER A 64 -2.88 -9.22 8.83
N ASP A 65 -3.55 -9.96 7.94
CA ASP A 65 -4.68 -9.43 7.18
C ASP A 65 -5.80 -8.87 8.07
N ARG A 66 -6.04 -9.50 9.23
CA ARG A 66 -6.99 -8.99 10.24
C ARG A 66 -6.55 -7.68 10.87
N LYS A 67 -5.30 -7.60 11.33
CA LYS A 67 -4.76 -6.36 11.90
C LYS A 67 -4.69 -5.24 10.88
N LEU A 68 -4.46 -5.57 9.62
CA LEU A 68 -4.46 -4.62 8.52
C LEU A 68 -5.88 -4.09 8.25
N GLU A 69 -6.89 -4.96 8.20
CA GLU A 69 -8.30 -4.55 8.12
C GLU A 69 -8.67 -3.59 9.27
N GLU A 70 -8.35 -3.97 10.52
CA GLU A 70 -8.60 -3.15 11.70
C GLU A 70 -7.90 -1.79 11.60
N ALA A 71 -6.62 -1.78 11.18
CA ALA A 71 -5.85 -0.56 11.00
C ALA A 71 -6.44 0.36 9.93
N LEU A 72 -6.89 -0.19 8.79
CA LEU A 72 -7.51 0.61 7.71
C LEU A 72 -8.80 1.32 8.15
N ARG A 73 -9.50 0.79 9.16
CA ARG A 73 -10.72 1.42 9.72
C ARG A 73 -10.43 2.58 10.66
N VAL A 74 -9.26 2.63 11.29
CA VAL A 74 -8.96 3.59 12.37
C VAL A 74 -7.84 4.56 12.04
N ARG A 75 -6.90 4.18 11.18
CA ARG A 75 -5.70 4.98 10.86
C ARG A 75 -5.92 5.87 9.65
N LEU A 76 -6.03 7.18 9.88
CA LEU A 76 -6.22 8.17 8.82
C LEU A 76 -5.04 8.22 7.84
N ASP A 77 -3.82 7.97 8.30
CA ASP A 77 -2.63 7.92 7.44
C ASP A 77 -2.63 6.70 6.51
N PHE A 78 -3.13 5.55 6.98
CA PHE A 78 -3.36 4.36 6.14
C PHE A 78 -4.43 4.64 5.09
N MET A 79 -5.56 5.23 5.50
CA MET A 79 -6.63 5.59 4.57
C MET A 79 -6.12 6.56 3.49
N LEU A 80 -5.40 7.61 3.90
CA LEU A 80 -4.82 8.58 2.98
C LEU A 80 -3.82 7.92 2.01
N PHE A 81 -2.99 6.99 2.50
CA PHE A 81 -2.03 6.27 1.66
C PHE A 81 -2.71 5.39 0.60
N CYS A 82 -3.78 4.69 0.97
CA CYS A 82 -4.56 3.85 0.06
C CYS A 82 -5.39 4.66 -0.95
N GLY A 83 -5.73 5.90 -0.60
CA GLY A 83 -6.47 6.81 -1.47
C GLY A 83 -7.99 6.68 -1.38
N ALA A 84 -8.68 7.48 -2.17
CA ALA A 84 -10.10 7.78 -2.03
C ALA A 84 -11.04 6.56 -2.12
N SER A 85 -10.70 5.57 -2.93
CA SER A 85 -11.55 4.38 -3.09
C SER A 85 -11.66 3.52 -1.83
N LEU A 86 -10.81 3.72 -0.82
CA LEU A 86 -10.92 3.02 0.45
C LEU A 86 -12.08 3.56 1.32
N PHE A 87 -12.55 4.79 1.09
CA PHE A 87 -13.64 5.37 1.87
C PHE A 87 -15.00 4.73 1.59
N GLU A 88 -15.19 4.22 0.36
CA GLU A 88 -16.44 3.59 -0.03
C GLU A 88 -16.61 2.22 0.64
N HIS A 89 -15.53 1.43 0.67
CA HIS A 89 -15.52 0.13 1.31
C HIS A 89 -14.09 -0.23 1.74
N VAL A 90 -13.92 -0.67 3.00
CA VAL A 90 -12.65 -1.22 3.49
C VAL A 90 -12.62 -2.71 3.18
N PRO A 91 -11.60 -3.22 2.48
CA PRO A 91 -11.50 -4.64 2.17
C PRO A 91 -11.36 -5.43 3.46
N ASP A 92 -12.22 -6.43 3.65
CA ASP A 92 -12.09 -7.35 4.77
C ASP A 92 -10.82 -8.20 4.65
N HIS A 93 -10.36 -8.76 5.77
CA HIS A 93 -9.17 -9.60 5.83
C HIS A 93 -9.22 -10.79 4.86
N THR A 94 -10.41 -11.30 4.53
CA THR A 94 -10.54 -12.42 3.57
C THR A 94 -10.26 -11.95 2.14
N THR A 95 -10.68 -10.74 1.79
CA THR A 95 -10.43 -10.09 0.50
C THR A 95 -8.96 -9.78 0.35
N ILE A 96 -8.34 -9.22 1.39
CA ILE A 96 -6.89 -8.96 1.43
C ILE A 96 -6.11 -10.27 1.26
N CYS A 97 -6.45 -11.30 2.03
CA CYS A 97 -5.80 -12.62 1.97
C CYS A 97 -5.91 -13.24 0.58
N ARG A 98 -7.11 -13.27 -0.02
CA ARG A 98 -7.32 -13.82 -1.37
C ARG A 98 -6.50 -13.10 -2.42
N PHE A 99 -6.43 -11.78 -2.37
CA PHE A 99 -5.64 -10.98 -3.30
C PHE A 99 -4.14 -11.24 -3.14
N ARG A 100 -3.64 -11.28 -1.90
CA ARG A 100 -2.24 -11.64 -1.58
C ARG A 100 -1.90 -13.03 -2.11
N CYS A 101 -2.71 -14.03 -1.81
CA CYS A 101 -2.53 -15.41 -2.26
C CYS A 101 -2.51 -15.51 -3.78
N ALA A 102 -3.34 -14.73 -4.49
CA ALA A 102 -3.33 -14.68 -5.95
C ALA A 102 -2.02 -14.10 -6.49
N LEU A 103 -1.53 -12.99 -5.93
CA LEU A 103 -0.26 -12.39 -6.34
C LEU A 103 0.95 -13.30 -6.08
N VAL A 104 0.99 -13.96 -4.93
CA VAL A 104 2.06 -14.90 -4.57
C VAL A 104 2.04 -16.11 -5.50
N ARG A 105 0.86 -16.69 -5.76
CA ARG A 105 0.72 -17.83 -6.68
C ARG A 105 1.19 -17.50 -8.10
N LEU A 106 1.01 -16.25 -8.52
CA LEU A 106 1.44 -15.78 -9.84
C LEU A 106 2.90 -15.29 -9.86
N GLY A 107 3.60 -15.31 -8.72
CA GLY A 107 4.99 -14.82 -8.61
C GLY A 107 5.13 -13.31 -8.79
N LEU A 108 4.07 -12.55 -8.52
CA LEU A 108 4.02 -11.11 -8.82
C LEU A 108 4.22 -10.23 -7.60
N PHE A 109 4.02 -10.77 -6.40
CA PHE A 109 4.18 -9.99 -5.18
C PHE A 109 5.61 -9.49 -5.03
N ASP A 110 6.61 -10.35 -5.28
CA ASP A 110 8.02 -9.96 -5.26
C ASP A 110 8.35 -8.93 -6.36
N ALA A 111 7.75 -9.04 -7.54
CA ALA A 111 7.93 -8.08 -8.62
C ALA A 111 7.40 -6.69 -8.26
N VAL A 112 6.28 -6.63 -7.53
CA VAL A 112 5.70 -5.38 -6.99
C VAL A 112 6.63 -4.79 -5.92
N LEU A 113 7.06 -5.59 -4.94
CA LEU A 113 7.96 -5.13 -3.88
C LEU A 113 9.29 -4.62 -4.44
N ASN A 114 9.88 -5.34 -5.39
CA ASN A 114 11.11 -4.94 -6.05
C ASN A 114 10.96 -3.63 -6.83
N GLU A 115 9.83 -3.42 -7.51
CA GLU A 115 9.58 -2.16 -8.22
C GLU A 115 9.44 -0.98 -7.26
N VAL A 116 8.70 -1.16 -6.16
CA VAL A 116 8.55 -0.12 -5.13
C VAL A 116 9.91 0.19 -4.48
N ASN A 117 10.65 -0.84 -4.08
CA ASN A 117 11.99 -0.68 -3.49
C ASN A 117 12.96 -0.01 -4.45
N ARG A 118 12.91 -0.33 -5.76
CA ARG A 118 13.72 0.33 -6.79
C ARG A 118 13.42 1.83 -6.88
N GLN A 119 12.14 2.21 -6.84
CA GLN A 119 11.74 3.61 -6.89
C GLN A 119 12.13 4.37 -5.62
N LEU A 120 11.95 3.76 -4.45
CA LEU A 120 12.34 4.37 -3.17
C LEU A 120 13.87 4.51 -3.07
N SER A 121 14.63 3.51 -3.50
CA SER A 121 16.10 3.54 -3.50
C SER A 121 16.65 4.64 -4.40
N ALA A 122 15.97 4.96 -5.51
CA ALA A 122 16.33 6.09 -6.38
C ALA A 122 16.19 7.45 -5.69
N HIS A 123 15.43 7.52 -4.59
CA HIS A 123 15.29 8.69 -3.73
C HIS A 123 16.12 8.58 -2.43
N GLY A 124 17.05 7.62 -2.35
CA GLY A 124 17.87 7.38 -1.16
C GLY A 124 17.14 6.69 -0.01
N LEU A 125 15.91 6.21 -0.22
CA LEU A 125 15.11 5.54 0.80
C LEU A 125 15.20 4.02 0.65
N LYS A 126 15.54 3.32 1.72
CA LYS A 126 15.47 1.86 1.78
C LYS A 126 14.36 1.45 2.73
N VAL A 127 13.51 0.54 2.28
CA VAL A 127 12.55 -0.15 3.15
C VAL A 127 13.26 -1.41 3.66
N GLU A 128 13.59 -1.44 4.95
CA GLU A 128 14.04 -2.70 5.56
C GLU A 128 12.85 -3.64 5.73
N HIS A 129 13.06 -4.93 5.43
CA HIS A 129 12.09 -5.97 5.74
C HIS A 129 11.91 -6.03 7.26
N ALA A 130 10.82 -5.46 7.76
CA ALA A 130 10.54 -5.44 9.18
C ALA A 130 10.15 -6.84 9.71
N ALA A 131 11.09 -7.52 10.37
CA ALA A 131 10.71 -8.49 11.40
C ALA A 131 10.09 -7.77 12.62
N VAL A 132 10.50 -6.51 12.87
CA VAL A 132 9.87 -5.56 13.80
C VAL A 132 10.33 -4.16 13.36
N ALA A 133 9.48 -3.32 12.81
CA ALA A 133 9.80 -1.89 12.69
C ALA A 133 8.54 -1.04 12.53
N VAL A 134 8.30 -0.20 13.53
CA VAL A 134 7.75 1.13 13.31
C VAL A 134 8.65 1.76 12.24
N VAL A 135 8.07 2.22 11.12
CA VAL A 135 8.81 2.92 10.07
C VAL A 135 9.29 4.25 10.66
N ASP A 136 10.46 4.23 11.30
CA ASP A 136 11.24 5.41 11.61
C ASP A 136 12.19 5.62 10.43
N ALA A 137 11.91 6.65 9.64
CA ALA A 137 12.70 6.96 8.47
C ALA A 137 13.92 7.79 8.90
N THR A 138 15.01 7.14 9.27
CA THR A 138 16.31 7.80 9.45
C THR A 138 17.01 7.87 8.08
N VAL A 139 17.27 9.08 7.60
CA VAL A 139 18.14 9.33 6.45
C VAL A 139 19.55 8.89 6.83
N ILE A 140 20.13 7.96 6.08
CA ILE A 140 21.54 7.59 6.24
C ILE A 140 22.32 8.51 5.30
N GLU A 141 23.08 9.45 5.86
CA GLU A 141 24.16 10.17 5.18
C GLU A 141 25.40 9.26 5.02
#